data_AF-X1ET82-F1
#
_entry.id   AF-X1ET82-F1
#
_cell.length_a   1.000
_cell.length_b   1.000
_cell.length_c   1.000
_cell.angle_alpha   90.00
_cell.angle_beta   90.00
_cell.angle_gamma   90.00
#
_symmetry.space_group_name_H-M   'P 1'
#
loop_
_entity.id
_entity.type
_entity.pdbx_description
1 polymer ?
#
loop_
_entity_poly.entity_id
_entity_poly.type
_entity_poly.pdbx_seq_one_letter_code
_entity_poly.pdbx_strand_id
1 'polypeptide(L)'
;MKLKDLIEMYEVKKKKFGVEAYKHISKLLTEAKEIHKRDFLRNPTPNNDHEQSWRAFKGKNLEKLIAYIIKDEIESLGLRLVEGNTLERTRGENLSRELSTVK
;
A
#
# COMPACT_ATOMS: atom_id res chain seq x y z
N MET A 1 -3.88 -9.69 8.99
CA MET A 1 -2.79 -9.00 8.29
C MET A 1 -3.05 -7.50 8.30
N LYS A 2 -1.99 -6.69 8.38
CA LYS A 2 -1.99 -5.22 8.34
C LYS A 2 -1.06 -4.75 7.21
N LEU A 3 -1.12 -3.46 6.89
CA LEU A 3 -0.22 -2.83 5.92
C LEU A 3 1.27 -3.02 6.28
N LYS A 4 1.61 -2.93 7.57
CA LYS A 4 2.98 -3.12 8.06
C LYS A 4 3.56 -4.46 7.62
N ASP A 5 2.74 -5.51 7.66
CA ASP A 5 3.15 -6.85 7.25
C ASP A 5 3.51 -6.88 5.75
N LEU A 6 2.74 -6.18 4.89
CA LEU A 6 3.05 -6.07 3.46
C LEU A 6 4.36 -5.30 3.20
N ILE A 7 4.61 -4.24 3.97
CA ILE A 7 5.85 -3.46 3.88
C ILE A 7 7.04 -4.33 4.30
N GLU A 8 6.93 -5.05 5.43
CA GLU A 8 7.99 -5.95 5.90
C GLU A 8 8.28 -7.06 4.87
N MET A 9 7.23 -7.64 4.27
CA MET A 9 7.38 -8.61 3.17
C MET A 9 8.09 -7.98 1.97
N TYR A 10 7.77 -6.74 1.61
CA TYR A 10 8.41 -6.04 0.51
C TYR A 10 9.88 -5.77 0.82
N GLU A 11 10.22 -5.32 2.02
CA GLU A 11 11.61 -5.10 2.45
C GLU A 11 12.45 -6.38 2.38
N VAL A 12 11.86 -7.53 2.68
CA VAL A 12 12.53 -8.83 2.47
C VAL A 12 12.79 -9.08 0.98
N LYS A 13 11.84 -8.76 0.08
CA LYS A 13 12.06 -8.85 -1.37
C LYS A 13 13.10 -7.82 -1.84
N LYS A 14 13.08 -6.59 -1.32
CA LYS A 14 14.04 -5.51 -1.61
C LYS A 14 15.47 -5.93 -1.25
N LYS A 15 15.67 -6.54 -0.09
CA LYS A 15 16.96 -7.13 0.31
C LYS A 15 17.44 -8.24 -0.62
N LYS A 16 16.53 -9.02 -1.20
CA LYS A 16 16.86 -10.16 -2.07
C LYS A 16 17.05 -9.79 -3.55
N PHE A 17 16.25 -8.87 -4.06
CA PHE A 17 16.14 -8.55 -5.49
C PHE A 17 16.58 -7.12 -5.82
N GLY A 18 16.92 -6.30 -4.83
CA GLY A 18 17.34 -4.91 -5.03
C GLY A 18 16.26 -4.08 -5.72
N VAL A 19 16.68 -3.32 -6.73
CA VAL A 19 15.81 -2.47 -7.55
C VAL A 19 14.71 -3.26 -8.29
N GLU A 20 14.89 -4.57 -8.46
CA GLU A 20 13.93 -5.43 -9.17
C GLU A 20 12.81 -5.96 -8.25
N ALA A 21 12.81 -5.60 -6.96
CA ALA A 21 11.84 -6.09 -6.00
C ALA A 21 10.38 -5.79 -6.37
N TYR A 22 10.12 -4.66 -7.03
CA TYR A 22 8.77 -4.30 -7.49
C TYR A 22 8.19 -5.32 -8.49
N LYS A 23 9.04 -6.03 -9.26
CA LYS A 23 8.60 -7.08 -10.18
C LYS A 23 7.99 -8.29 -9.47
N HIS A 24 8.23 -8.40 -8.16
CA HIS A 24 7.76 -9.52 -7.34
C HIS A 24 6.50 -9.19 -6.52
N ILE A 25 5.86 -8.03 -6.73
CA ILE A 25 4.63 -7.63 -6.01
C ILE A 25 3.51 -8.68 -6.16
N SER A 26 3.30 -9.23 -7.36
CA SER A 26 2.27 -10.26 -7.56
C SER A 26 2.50 -11.48 -6.67
N LYS A 27 3.76 -11.93 -6.55
CA LYS A 27 4.13 -13.05 -5.67
C LYS A 27 3.96 -12.69 -4.20
N LEU A 28 4.36 -11.48 -3.81
CA LEU A 28 4.14 -10.96 -2.46
C LEU A 28 2.66 -10.97 -2.09
N LEU A 29 1.77 -10.54 -2.99
CA LEU A 29 0.33 -10.54 -2.75
C LEU A 29 -0.26 -11.96 -2.66
N THR A 30 0.27 -12.92 -3.41
CA THR A 30 -0.09 -14.34 -3.26
C THR A 30 0.30 -14.86 -1.87
N GLU A 31 1.53 -14.59 -1.42
CA GLU A 31 2.01 -14.96 -0.09
C GLU A 31 1.17 -14.27 1.01
N ALA A 32 0.83 -13.00 0.82
CA ALA A 32 0.01 -12.21 1.73
C ALA A 32 -1.42 -12.74 1.84
N LYS A 33 -2.01 -13.24 0.73
CA LYS A 33 -3.35 -13.82 0.72
C LYS A 33 -3.44 -15.04 1.65
N GLU A 34 -2.41 -15.87 1.68
CA GLU A 34 -2.37 -17.04 2.56
C GLU A 34 -2.28 -16.66 4.04
N ILE A 35 -1.49 -15.64 4.37
CA ILE A 35 -1.41 -15.10 5.73
C ILE A 35 -2.76 -14.50 6.14
N HIS A 36 -3.35 -13.68 5.26
CA HIS A 36 -4.66 -13.08 5.47
C HIS A 36 -5.74 -14.15 5.69
N LYS A 37 -5.73 -15.24 4.91
CA LYS A 37 -6.66 -16.36 5.07
C LYS A 37 -6.53 -17.03 6.43
N ARG A 38 -5.32 -17.25 6.93
CA ARG A 38 -5.08 -17.82 8.27
C ARG A 38 -5.65 -16.93 9.37
N ASP A 39 -5.48 -15.61 9.25
CA ASP A 39 -6.05 -14.65 10.20
C ASP A 39 -7.58 -14.60 10.10
N PHE A 40 -8.13 -14.65 8.88
CA PHE A 40 -9.56 -14.69 8.64
C PHE A 40 -10.20 -15.92 9.28
N LEU A 41 -9.59 -17.10 9.18
CA LEU A 41 -10.12 -18.32 9.80
C LEU A 41 -10.17 -18.26 11.34
N ARG A 42 -9.35 -17.41 11.97
CA ARG A 42 -9.38 -17.20 13.42
C ARG A 42 -10.53 -16.30 13.85
N ASN A 43 -10.89 -15.33 13.02
CA ASN A 43 -11.96 -14.36 13.27
C ASN A 43 -12.67 -14.01 11.96
N PRO A 44 -13.55 -14.90 11.45
CA PRO A 44 -14.20 -14.70 10.16
C PRO A 44 -15.20 -13.54 10.23
N THR A 45 -15.47 -12.93 9.08
CA THR A 45 -16.58 -11.97 8.98
C THR A 45 -17.93 -12.68 9.17
N PRO A 46 -19.00 -11.98 9.54
CA PRO A 46 -20.33 -12.58 9.72
C PRO A 46 -20.81 -13.37 8.50
N ASN A 47 -20.45 -12.93 7.29
CA ASN A 47 -20.82 -13.59 6.03
C ASN A 47 -19.86 -14.71 5.61
N ASN A 48 -18.81 -14.97 6.40
CA ASN A 48 -17.77 -15.96 6.14
C ASN A 48 -17.15 -15.91 4.72
N ASP A 49 -17.11 -14.72 4.12
CA ASP A 49 -16.58 -14.50 2.77
C ASP A 49 -15.16 -13.93 2.83
N HIS A 50 -14.18 -14.83 2.71
CA HIS A 50 -12.78 -14.46 2.66
C HIS A 50 -12.42 -13.69 1.38
N GLU A 51 -13.03 -13.98 0.24
CA GLU A 51 -12.69 -13.30 -1.02
C GLU A 51 -13.16 -11.85 -1.02
N GLN A 52 -14.33 -11.57 -0.44
CA GLN A 52 -14.79 -10.20 -0.21
C GLN A 52 -13.86 -9.45 0.75
N SER A 53 -13.50 -10.08 1.88
CA SER A 53 -12.56 -9.50 2.85
C SER A 53 -11.19 -9.22 2.21
N TRP A 54 -10.66 -10.18 1.45
CA TRP A 54 -9.40 -10.08 0.73
C TRP A 54 -9.43 -8.99 -0.34
N ARG A 55 -10.52 -8.88 -1.12
CA ARG A 55 -10.66 -7.83 -2.15
C ARG A 55 -10.55 -6.44 -1.55
N ALA A 56 -11.25 -6.18 -0.45
CA ALA A 56 -11.21 -4.90 0.25
C ALA A 56 -9.81 -4.61 0.82
N PHE A 57 -9.17 -5.61 1.43
CA PHE A 57 -7.82 -5.49 1.96
C PHE A 57 -6.79 -5.24 0.84
N LYS A 58 -6.81 -6.03 -0.23
CA LYS A 58 -5.86 -5.98 -1.35
C LYS A 58 -5.89 -4.62 -2.03
N GLY A 59 -7.07 -4.11 -2.40
CA GLY A 59 -7.18 -2.85 -3.15
C GLY A 59 -6.55 -1.69 -2.40
N LYS A 60 -7.00 -1.45 -1.16
CA LYS A 60 -6.54 -0.35 -0.33
C LYS A 60 -5.05 -0.45 0.02
N ASN A 61 -4.56 -1.65 0.33
CA ASN A 61 -3.18 -1.79 0.78
C ASN A 61 -2.18 -1.91 -0.39
N LEU A 62 -2.61 -2.35 -1.57
CA LEU A 62 -1.76 -2.32 -2.76
C LEU A 62 -1.43 -0.87 -3.15
N GLU A 63 -2.41 0.03 -3.13
CA GLU A 63 -2.19 1.46 -3.37
C GLU A 63 -1.15 2.03 -2.41
N LYS A 64 -1.30 1.74 -1.11
CA LYS A 64 -0.35 2.19 -0.08
C LYS A 64 1.04 1.56 -0.23
N LEU A 65 1.11 0.31 -0.65
CA LEU A 65 2.39 -0.36 -0.91
C LEU A 65 3.09 0.26 -2.12
N ILE A 66 2.37 0.53 -3.20
CA ILE A 66 2.93 1.21 -4.38
C ILE A 66 3.41 2.61 -4.01
N ALA A 67 2.62 3.37 -3.25
CA ALA A 67 3.02 4.68 -2.74
C ALA A 67 4.33 4.58 -1.92
N TYR A 68 4.45 3.58 -1.05
CA TYR A 68 5.69 3.31 -0.31
C TYR A 68 6.88 3.04 -1.23
N ILE A 69 6.70 2.16 -2.22
CA ILE A 69 7.76 1.78 -3.18
C ILE A 69 8.26 2.99 -3.98
N ILE A 70 7.33 3.80 -4.49
CA ILE A 70 7.66 4.96 -5.32
C ILE A 70 8.27 6.08 -4.47
N LYS A 71 7.78 6.27 -3.24
CA LYS A 71 8.21 7.35 -2.35
C LYS A 71 9.73 7.35 -2.16
N ASP A 72 10.31 6.20 -1.84
CA ASP A 72 11.76 6.06 -1.65
C ASP A 72 12.55 6.53 -2.88
N GLU A 73 12.10 6.13 -4.08
CA GLU A 73 12.78 6.45 -5.33
C GLU A 73 12.66 7.92 -5.70
N ILE A 74 11.47 8.51 -5.56
CA ILE A 74 11.26 9.90 -5.98
C ILE A 74 11.83 10.91 -4.97
N GLU A 75 11.88 10.58 -3.68
CA GLU A 75 12.53 11.42 -2.68
C GLU A 75 14.04 11.56 -2.95
N SER A 76 14.66 10.51 -3.50
CA SER A 76 16.06 10.58 -3.97
C SER A 76 16.27 11.55 -5.15
N LEU A 77 15.21 11.83 -5.91
CA LEU A 77 15.20 12.78 -7.04
C LEU A 77 14.81 14.20 -6.62
N GLY A 78 14.61 14.45 -5.31
CA GLY A 78 14.10 15.73 -4.81
C GLY A 78 12.62 15.99 -5.11
N LEU A 79 11.87 14.94 -5.46
CA LEU A 79 10.43 15.00 -5.71
C LEU A 79 9.65 14.56 -4.47
N ARG A 80 8.38 14.99 -4.39
CA ARG A 80 7.49 14.66 -3.27
C ARG A 80 6.24 13.93 -3.75
N LEU A 81 5.90 12.82 -3.10
CA LEU A 81 4.64 12.12 -3.34
C LEU A 81 3.50 12.85 -2.64
N VAL A 82 2.44 13.19 -3.39
CA VAL A 82 1.22 13.79 -2.86
C VAL A 82 0.05 12.83 -3.09
N GLU A 83 -0.66 12.48 -2.01
CA GLU A 83 -1.83 11.61 -2.09
C GLU A 83 -3.05 12.41 -2.56
N GLY A 84 -3.55 12.12 -3.77
CA GLY A 84 -4.66 12.87 -4.38
C GLY A 84 -5.92 12.89 -3.53
N ASN A 85 -6.29 11.77 -2.89
CA ASN A 85 -7.43 11.72 -1.98
C ASN A 85 -7.32 12.72 -0.83
N THR A 86 -6.11 12.92 -0.31
CA THR A 86 -5.85 13.88 0.77
C THR A 86 -5.88 15.32 0.22
N LEU A 87 -5.30 15.55 -0.95
CA LEU A 87 -5.30 16.87 -1.62
C LEU A 87 -6.72 17.35 -1.94
N GLU A 88 -7.53 16.49 -2.56
CA GLU A 88 -8.88 16.84 -3.00
C GLU A 88 -9.83 17.11 -1.83
N ARG A 89 -9.72 16.32 -0.76
CA ARG A 89 -10.62 16.44 0.40
C ARG A 89 -10.24 17.58 1.35
N THR A 90 -9.00 18.07 1.29
CA THR A 90 -8.55 19.20 2.10
C THR A 90 -9.06 20.51 1.48
N ARG A 91 -9.70 21.35 2.30
CA ARG A 91 -10.14 22.68 1.85
C ARG A 91 -8.93 23.53 1.47
N GLY A 92 -9.05 24.35 0.41
CA GLY A 92 -7.95 25.17 -0.09
C GLY A 92 -7.31 26.07 0.96
N GLU A 93 -8.12 26.61 1.89
CA GLU A 93 -7.67 27.40 3.05
C GLU A 93 -6.71 26.65 4.00
N ASN A 94 -6.77 25.33 4.02
CA ASN A 94 -5.94 24.45 4.86
C ASN A 94 -4.78 23.81 4.09
N LEU A 95 -4.65 24.10 2.79
CA LEU A 95 -3.51 23.66 1.99
C LEU A 95 -2.36 24.63 2.15
N SER A 96 -1.14 24.11 2.26
CA SER A 96 0.06 24.92 2.04
C SER A 96 0.02 25.55 0.65
N ARG A 97 0.71 26.68 0.46
CA ARG A 97 0.80 27.37 -0.84
C ARG A 97 1.20 26.42 -1.99
N GLU A 98 2.18 25.56 -1.75
CA GLU A 98 2.64 24.56 -2.72
C GLU A 98 1.50 23.63 -3.14
N LEU A 99 0.85 22.97 -2.17
CA LEU A 99 -0.28 22.07 -2.43
C LEU A 99 -1.50 22.76 -3.06
N SER A 100 -1.75 24.04 -2.73
CA SER A 100 -2.81 24.83 -3.36
C SER A 100 -2.54 25.10 -4.85
N THR A 101 -1.26 25.10 -5.26
CA THR A 101 -0.87 25.34 -6.66
C THR A 101 -1.03 24.09 -7.55
N VAL A 102 -1.00 22.90 -6.94
CA VAL A 102 -1.14 21.61 -7.64
C VAL A 102 -2.53 20.97 -7.52
N LYS A 103 -3.46 21.64 -6.82
CA LYS A 103 -4.89 21.29 -6.79
C LYS A 103 -5.61 22.00 -7.92
#